data_AF-A0A078M512-F1
#
_entry.id   AF-A0A078M512-F1
#
_cell.length_a   1.000
_cell.length_b   1.000
_cell.length_c   1.000
_cell.angle_alpha   90.00
_cell.angle_beta   90.00
_cell.angle_gamma   90.00
#
_symmetry.space_group_name_H-M   'P 1'
#
loop_
_entity.id
_entity.type
_entity.pdbx_description
1 polymer ?
#
loop_
_entity_poly.entity_id
_entity_poly.type
_entity_poly.pdbx_seq_one_letter_code
_entity_poly.pdbx_strand_id
1 'polypeptide(L)'
;MDLIRGINHIGMTVPDIESATDFFKKGLGAKIAYDSQTLEDRPRGGPMVEKLLGIPEDSYIVKKRMLTIGNGPNIEMFQFYNVHSRKPLSLEDYGYTHLSFLYR
;
A
#
# COMPACT_ATOMS: atom_id res chain seq x y z
N MET A 1 28.34 7.80 -7.16
CA MET A 1 26.98 7.82 -7.73
C MET A 1 26.33 6.51 -7.34
N ASP A 2 25.41 6.52 -6.40
CA ASP A 2 24.71 5.30 -6.02
C ASP A 2 23.70 4.96 -7.12
N LEU A 3 24.04 3.94 -7.91
CA LEU A 3 23.14 3.38 -8.91
C LEU A 3 21.95 2.71 -8.22
N ILE A 4 20.76 2.93 -8.79
CA ILE A 4 19.54 2.19 -8.44
C ILE A 4 19.83 0.69 -8.50
N ARG A 5 19.56 -0.03 -7.40
CA ARG A 5 19.85 -1.46 -7.26
C ARG A 5 18.66 -2.38 -7.56
N GLY A 6 17.46 -1.82 -7.58
CA GLY A 6 16.22 -2.56 -7.78
C GLY A 6 15.02 -1.83 -7.20
N ILE A 7 13.85 -2.46 -7.29
CA ILE A 7 12.61 -1.98 -6.69
C ILE A 7 12.67 -2.26 -5.19
N ASN A 8 12.47 -1.24 -4.35
CA ASN A 8 12.38 -1.42 -2.90
C ASN A 8 10.98 -1.91 -2.49
N HIS A 9 9.94 -1.25 -2.98
CA HIS A 9 8.56 -1.60 -2.70
C HIS A 9 7.62 -1.16 -3.82
N ILE A 10 6.41 -1.72 -3.81
CA ILE A 10 5.27 -1.31 -4.63
C ILE A 10 4.19 -0.79 -3.69
N GLY A 11 3.76 0.46 -3.90
CA GLY A 11 2.70 1.09 -3.12
C GLY A 11 1.30 0.74 -3.65
N MET A 12 0.36 0.42 -2.77
CA MET A 12 -1.06 0.24 -3.13
C MET A 12 -2.02 0.64 -2.02
N THR A 13 -3.17 1.17 -2.40
CA THR A 13 -4.28 1.45 -1.49
C THR A 13 -5.24 0.28 -1.44
N VAL A 14 -5.63 -0.13 -0.24
CA VAL A 14 -6.57 -1.22 0.01
C VAL A 14 -7.74 -0.75 0.88
N PRO A 15 -8.94 -1.33 0.72
CA PRO A 15 -10.10 -0.95 1.53
C PRO A 15 -9.95 -1.38 2.99
N ASP A 16 -9.27 -2.50 3.25
CA ASP A 16 -8.98 -3.02 4.59
C ASP A 16 -7.60 -3.67 4.62
N ILE A 17 -6.70 -3.14 5.46
CA ILE A 17 -5.32 -3.61 5.57
C ILE A 17 -5.25 -5.00 6.20
N GLU A 18 -6.16 -5.37 7.11
CA GLU A 18 -6.08 -6.69 7.75
C GLU A 18 -6.44 -7.80 6.78
N SER A 19 -7.51 -7.63 6.00
CA SER A 19 -7.94 -8.55 4.96
C SER A 19 -6.88 -8.70 3.87
N ALA A 20 -6.28 -7.58 3.40
CA ALA A 20 -5.19 -7.63 2.43
C ALA A 20 -3.94 -8.32 3.00
N THR A 21 -3.61 -8.03 4.27
CA THR A 21 -2.50 -8.71 4.96
C THR A 21 -2.74 -10.21 5.01
N ASP A 22 -3.94 -10.64 5.39
CA ASP A 22 -4.29 -12.06 5.48
C ASP A 22 -4.20 -12.76 4.12
N PHE A 23 -4.69 -12.12 3.05
CA PHE A 23 -4.57 -12.60 1.68
C PHE A 23 -3.10 -12.85 1.29
N PHE A 24 -2.22 -11.86 1.48
CA PHE A 24 -0.82 -12.00 1.11
C PHE A 24 -0.06 -12.98 2.01
N LYS A 25 -0.38 -13.03 3.31
CA LYS A 25 0.21 -14.00 4.24
C LYS A 25 -0.14 -15.43 3.86
N LYS A 26 -1.43 -15.72 3.63
CA LYS A 26 -1.92 -17.06 3.32
C LYS A 26 -1.56 -17.50 1.90
N GLY A 27 -1.66 -16.61 0.93
CA GLY A 27 -1.42 -16.92 -0.47
C GLY A 27 0.05 -16.95 -0.87
N LEU A 28 0.85 -16.01 -0.35
CA LEU A 28 2.24 -15.80 -0.80
C LEU A 28 3.28 -15.93 0.33
N GLY A 29 2.87 -16.32 1.54
CA GLY A 29 3.78 -16.44 2.69
C GLY A 29 4.37 -15.09 3.13
N ALA A 30 3.67 -13.99 2.85
CA ALA A 30 4.11 -12.66 3.24
C ALA A 30 4.31 -12.54 4.75
N LYS A 31 5.16 -11.59 5.17
CA LYS A 31 5.36 -11.23 6.57
C LYS A 31 5.17 -9.73 6.74
N ILE A 32 4.63 -9.33 7.89
CA ILE A 32 4.60 -7.91 8.27
C ILE A 32 6.02 -7.50 8.59
N ALA A 33 6.55 -6.51 7.87
CA ALA A 33 7.85 -5.92 8.17
C ALA A 33 7.70 -4.89 9.30
N TYR A 34 6.75 -3.96 9.15
CA TYR A 34 6.37 -2.98 10.17
C TYR A 34 5.06 -2.27 9.81
N ASP A 35 4.45 -1.66 10.83
CA ASP A 35 3.39 -0.66 10.68
C ASP A 35 3.96 0.74 10.89
N SER A 36 3.63 1.66 9.99
CA SER A 36 4.07 3.07 10.05
C SER A 36 2.93 4.06 10.32
N GLN A 37 1.70 3.54 10.37
CA GLN A 37 0.52 4.20 10.89
C GLN A 37 -0.43 3.12 11.40
N THR A 38 -0.92 3.26 12.62
CA THR A 38 -1.95 2.44 13.24
C THR A 38 -3.17 3.28 13.60
N LEU A 39 -4.23 2.64 14.10
CA LEU A 39 -5.41 3.33 14.62
C LEU A 39 -5.17 4.01 15.97
N GLU A 40 -4.10 3.64 16.68
CA GLU A 40 -3.71 4.25 17.95
C GLU A 40 -2.96 5.57 17.72
N ASP A 41 -2.35 5.71 16.54
CA ASP A 41 -1.69 6.94 16.12
C ASP A 41 -2.72 8.01 15.72
N ARG A 42 -2.36 9.28 15.92
CA ARG A 42 -3.14 10.38 15.35
C ARG A 42 -3.24 10.18 13.83
N PRO A 43 -4.43 10.28 13.22
CA PRO A 43 -4.57 10.13 11.79
C PRO A 43 -3.67 11.07 11.01
N ARG A 44 -3.00 10.53 9.98
CA ARG A 44 -2.08 11.32 9.15
C ARG A 44 -2.87 12.00 8.02
N GLY A 45 -3.27 13.24 8.29
CA GLY A 45 -4.03 14.10 7.38
C GLY A 45 -3.76 15.59 7.64
N GLY A 46 -4.66 16.44 7.17
CA GLY A 46 -4.58 17.89 7.27
C GLY A 46 -4.03 18.55 5.99
N PRO A 47 -4.16 19.88 5.84
CA PRO A 47 -4.05 20.55 4.54
C PRO A 47 -2.71 20.31 3.83
N MET A 48 -1.61 20.21 4.59
CA MET A 48 -0.30 19.91 4.02
C MET A 48 -0.20 18.47 3.51
N VAL A 49 -0.69 17.50 4.27
CA VAL A 49 -0.65 16.07 3.89
C VAL A 49 -1.57 15.83 2.70
N GLU A 50 -2.77 16.41 2.73
CA GLU A 50 -3.76 16.30 1.65
C GLU A 50 -3.19 16.84 0.34
N LYS A 51 -2.57 18.04 0.39
CA LYS A 51 -1.90 18.64 -0.76
C LYS A 51 -0.70 17.83 -1.26
N LEU A 52 0.14 17.32 -0.36
CA LEU A 52 1.33 16.54 -0.73
C LEU A 52 0.97 15.20 -1.36
N LEU A 53 -0.09 14.56 -0.88
CA LEU A 53 -0.54 13.26 -1.38
C LEU A 53 -1.54 13.36 -2.54
N GLY A 54 -2.06 14.56 -2.84
CA GLY A 54 -3.06 14.76 -3.87
C GLY A 54 -4.39 14.05 -3.55
N ILE A 55 -4.76 14.01 -2.28
CA ILE A 55 -5.99 13.37 -1.79
C ILE A 55 -7.04 14.46 -1.45
N PRO A 56 -8.34 14.12 -1.39
CA PRO A 56 -9.39 15.08 -1.06
C PRO A 56 -9.19 15.74 0.32
N GLU A 57 -9.82 16.89 0.51
CA GLU A 57 -9.89 17.54 1.83
C GLU A 57 -10.54 16.61 2.86
N ASP A 58 -10.11 16.71 4.11
CA ASP A 58 -10.55 15.87 5.22
C ASP A 58 -10.34 14.35 4.99
N SER A 59 -9.43 13.98 4.08
CA SER A 59 -8.98 12.60 3.89
C SER A 59 -7.71 12.32 4.70
N TYR A 60 -7.61 11.12 5.26
CA TYR A 60 -6.44 10.75 6.06
C TYR A 60 -6.10 9.27 5.97
N ILE A 61 -4.81 8.98 6.13
CA ILE A 61 -4.32 7.60 6.25
C ILE A 61 -4.64 7.11 7.66
N VAL A 62 -5.42 6.03 7.76
CA VAL A 62 -5.78 5.39 9.04
C VAL A 62 -4.87 4.23 9.40
N LYS A 63 -4.34 3.53 8.40
CA LYS A 63 -3.35 2.47 8.57
C LYS A 63 -2.37 2.48 7.42
N LYS A 64 -1.11 2.16 7.71
CA LYS A 64 -0.04 2.02 6.73
C LYS A 64 0.90 0.89 7.13
N ARG A 65 1.01 -0.12 6.29
CA ARG A 65 1.73 -1.38 6.58
C ARG A 65 2.70 -1.74 5.47
N MET A 66 3.91 -2.14 5.84
CA MET A 66 4.89 -2.70 4.91
C MET A 66 4.89 -4.23 5.05
N LEU A 67 4.67 -4.95 3.94
CA LEU A 67 4.82 -6.40 3.87
C LEU A 67 6.11 -6.77 3.11
N THR A 68 6.74 -7.86 3.52
CA THR A 68 7.85 -8.48 2.80
C THR A 68 7.45 -9.86 2.29
N ILE A 69 7.93 -10.24 1.10
CA ILE A 69 7.65 -11.51 0.44
C ILE A 69 8.97 -12.09 -0.09
N GLY A 70 9.45 -13.17 0.55
CA GLY A 70 10.73 -13.79 0.19
C GLY A 70 11.88 -12.77 0.16
N ASN A 71 12.66 -12.78 -0.93
CA ASN A 71 13.74 -11.82 -1.19
C ASN A 71 13.34 -10.75 -2.24
N GLY A 72 12.04 -10.63 -2.54
CA GLY A 72 11.51 -9.73 -3.55
C GLY A 72 11.27 -8.31 -3.02
N PRO A 73 10.70 -7.41 -3.86
CA PRO A 73 10.28 -6.10 -3.43
C PRO A 73 9.16 -6.20 -2.38
N ASN A 74 9.11 -5.23 -1.47
CA ASN A 74 8.07 -5.15 -0.46
C ASN A 74 6.74 -4.62 -1.04
N ILE A 75 5.64 -4.79 -0.31
CA ILE A 75 4.35 -4.15 -0.61
C ILE A 75 4.05 -3.12 0.48
N GLU A 76 3.97 -1.85 0.09
CA GLU A 76 3.56 -0.77 0.99
C GLU A 76 2.06 -0.53 0.82
N MET A 77 1.27 -0.91 1.83
CA MET A 77 -0.18 -0.80 1.81
C MET A 77 -0.66 0.44 2.57
N PHE A 78 -1.66 1.11 2.02
CA PHE A 78 -2.35 2.24 2.64
C PHE A 78 -3.84 1.94 2.79
N GLN A 79 -4.41 2.28 3.93
CA GLN A 79 -5.86 2.37 4.13
C GLN A 79 -6.21 3.79 4.49
N PHE A 80 -7.14 4.37 3.72
CA PHE A 80 -7.59 5.74 3.89
C PHE A 80 -9.01 5.77 4.45
N TYR A 81 -9.33 6.89 5.11
CA TYR A 81 -10.69 7.30 5.42
C TYR A 81 -11.07 8.51 4.57
N ASN A 82 -12.38 8.65 4.29
CA ASN A 82 -12.98 9.76 3.53
C ASN A 82 -12.43 9.95 2.10
N VAL A 83 -11.95 8.87 1.47
CA VAL A 83 -11.53 8.90 0.07
C VAL A 83 -12.56 8.24 -0.83
N HIS A 84 -12.72 8.78 -2.04
CA HIS A 84 -13.46 8.13 -3.12
C HIS A 84 -12.49 7.35 -4.01
N SER A 85 -12.13 6.13 -3.60
CA SER A 85 -11.36 5.27 -4.48
C SER A 85 -12.21 4.89 -5.70
N ARG A 86 -11.61 4.94 -6.89
CA ARG A 86 -12.20 4.37 -8.09
C ARG A 86 -12.29 2.84 -7.93
N LYS A 87 -13.11 2.22 -8.78
CA LYS A 87 -13.05 0.75 -8.95
C LYS A 87 -11.62 0.36 -9.36
N PRO A 88 -11.13 -0.82 -8.93
CA PRO A 88 -9.86 -1.35 -9.43
C PRO A 88 -9.82 -1.34 -10.97
N LEU A 89 -8.64 -1.06 -11.52
CA LEU A 89 -8.40 -1.01 -12.97
C LEU A 89 -8.65 -2.39 -13.62
N SER A 90 -9.18 -2.40 -14.84
CA SER A 90 -9.19 -3.59 -15.69
C SER A 90 -7.87 -3.73 -16.46
N LEU A 91 -7.72 -4.82 -17.23
CA LEU A 91 -6.44 -5.12 -17.91
C LEU A 91 -6.12 -4.11 -19.02
N GLU A 92 -7.15 -3.56 -19.66
CA GLU A 92 -7.04 -2.57 -20.73
C GLU A 92 -6.79 -1.14 -20.24
N ASP A 93 -6.92 -0.89 -18.93
CA ASP A 93 -6.72 0.43 -18.35
C ASP A 93 -5.23 0.77 -18.16
N TYR A 94 -4.91 2.07 -18.21
CA TYR A 94 -3.57 2.56 -17.88
C TYR A 94 -3.30 2.49 -16.37
N GLY A 95 -2.18 1.87 -15.99
CA GLY A 95 -1.70 1.84 -14.60
C GLY A 95 -1.18 0.47 -14.17
N TYR A 96 -1.20 0.20 -12.87
CA TYR A 96 -0.89 -1.12 -12.34
C TYR A 96 -2.11 -2.03 -12.46
N THR A 97 -2.05 -3.03 -13.36
CA THR A 97 -3.15 -3.97 -13.61
C THR A 97 -2.93 -5.34 -12.98
N HIS A 98 -1.67 -5.76 -12.82
CA HIS A 98 -1.31 -7.03 -12.21
C HIS A 98 0.08 -6.98 -11.59
N LEU A 99 0.31 -7.85 -10.61
CA LEU A 99 1.62 -8.18 -10.05
C LEU A 99 1.87 -9.66 -10.28
N SER A 100 3.09 -10.02 -10.68
CA SER A 100 3.49 -11.41 -10.87
C SER A 100 4.59 -11.76 -9.89
N PHE A 101 4.45 -12.93 -9.26
CA PHE A 101 5.40 -13.44 -8.27
C PHE A 101 6.02 -14.71 -8.82
N LEU A 102 7.35 -14.75 -8.85
CA LEU A 102 8.08 -15.95 -9.22
C LEU A 102 8.03 -16.94 -8.06
N TYR A 103 7.41 -18.10 -8.29
CA TYR A 103 7.39 -19.22 -7.37
C TYR A 103 8.39 -20.29 -7.81
N ARG A 104 8.92 -21.07 -6.85
CA ARG A 104 9.74 -22.27 -7.13
C ARG A 104 8.99 -23.50 -6.68
#